data_AF-A0A2K8SXM1-F1
#
_entry.id   AF-A0A2K8SXM1-F1
#
_cell.length_a   1.000
_cell.length_b   1.000
_cell.length_c   1.000
_cell.angle_alpha   90.00
_cell.angle_beta   90.00
_cell.angle_gamma   90.00
#
_symmetry.space_group_name_H-M   'P 1'
#
loop_
_entity.id
_entity.type
_entity.pdbx_description
1 polymer ?
#
loop_
_entity_poly.entity_id
_entity_poly.type
_entity_poly.pdbx_seq_one_letter_code
_entity_poly.pdbx_strand_id
1 'polypeptide(L)' 'MRFEWDDNKAKSNFLKHSITFEEGVTVFADPYLLFRQDSKHSEQEERELAIGEAENR' A
#
# COMPACT_ATOMS: atom_id res chain seq x y z
N MET A 1 0.82 11.21 -9.79
CA MET A 1 1.26 10.84 -8.43
C MET A 1 2.60 10.12 -8.56
N ARG A 2 3.55 10.32 -7.64
CA ARG A 2 4.83 9.61 -7.66
C ARG A 2 4.89 8.74 -6.41
N PHE A 3 5.21 7.46 -6.59
CA PHE A 3 5.37 6.49 -5.52
C PHE A 3 6.83 6.04 -5.46
N GLU A 4 7.30 5.74 -4.26
CA GLU A 4 8.64 5.21 -4.04
C GLU A 4 8.59 4.13 -2.96
N TRP A 5 9.50 3.16 -3.07
CA TRP A 5 9.69 2.10 -2.09
C TRP A 5 11.11 1.53 -2.22
N ASP A 6 11.54 0.86 -1.15
CA ASP A 6 12.78 0.09 -1.16
C ASP A 6 12.59 -1.26 -1.88
N ASP A 7 13.57 -1.64 -2.71
CA ASP A 7 13.53 -2.86 -3.52
C ASP A 7 13.53 -4.14 -2.68
N ASN A 8 14.23 -4.16 -1.53
CA ASN A 8 14.24 -5.32 -0.66
C ASN A 8 12.88 -5.48 0.04
N LYS A 9 12.26 -4.37 0.42
CA LYS A 9 10.88 -4.35 0.92
C LYS A 9 9.92 -4.86 -0.15
N ALA A 10 10.01 -4.39 -1.39
CA ALA A 10 9.16 -4.86 -2.49
C ALA A 10 9.26 -6.38 -2.71
N LYS A 11 10.48 -6.91 -2.78
CA LYS A 11 10.72 -8.37 -2.89
C LYS A 11 10.10 -9.14 -1.72
N SER A 12 10.35 -8.69 -0.49
CA SER A 12 9.80 -9.36 0.70
C SER A 12 8.28 -9.26 0.80
N ASN A 13 7.68 -8.15 0.34
CA ASN A 13 6.24 -7.96 0.30
C ASN A 13 5.59 -8.94 -0.69
N PHE A 14 6.16 -9.06 -1.89
CA PHE A 14 5.68 -9.99 -2.90
C PHE A 14 5.74 -11.45 -2.41
N LEU A 15 6.83 -11.86 -1.76
CA LEU A 15 6.95 -13.21 -1.20
C LEU A 15 5.92 -13.50 -0.09
N LYS A 16 5.54 -12.48 0.70
CA LYS A 16 4.59 -12.63 1.82
C LYS A 16 3.13 -12.56 1.38
N HIS A 17 2.83 -11.72 0.39
CA HIS A 17 1.45 -11.33 0.08
C HIS A 17 1.04 -11.63 -1.37
N SER A 18 1.97 -12.04 -2.23
CA SER A 18 1.74 -12.32 -3.64
C SER A 18 1.09 -11.14 -4.38
N ILE A 19 1.48 -9.92 -4.00
CA ILE A 19 1.07 -8.66 -4.62
C ILE A 19 2.29 -7.73 -4.73
N THR A 20 2.45 -7.10 -5.88
CA THR A 20 3.51 -6.11 -6.12
C THR A 20 3.07 -4.73 -5.66
N PHE A 21 4.01 -3.81 -5.44
CA PHE A 21 3.64 -2.43 -5.11
C PHE A 21 3.08 -1.70 -6.32
N GLU A 22 3.51 -2.05 -7.53
CA GLU A 22 2.96 -1.57 -8.79
C GLU A 22 1.47 -1.91 -8.94
N GLU A 23 1.04 -3.11 -8.49
CA GLU A 23 -0.38 -3.47 -8.41
C GLU A 23 -1.04 -2.71 -7.25
N GLY A 24 -0.42 -2.68 -6.08
CA GLY A 24 -0.97 -2.02 -4.90
C GLY A 24 -1.24 -0.52 -5.07
N VAL A 25 -0.44 0.21 -5.85
CA VAL A 25 -0.67 1.65 -6.09
C VAL A 25 -1.90 1.92 -6.97
N THR A 26 -2.44 0.92 -7.66
CA THR A 26 -3.68 1.10 -8.42
C THR A 26 -4.88 1.39 -7.51
N VAL A 27 -4.79 1.04 -6.22
CA VAL A 27 -5.81 1.38 -5.20
C VAL A 27 -6.09 2.88 -5.13
N PHE A 28 -5.12 3.73 -5.49
CA PHE A 28 -5.29 5.18 -5.50
C PHE A 28 -6.19 5.69 -6.63
N ALA A 29 -6.58 4.83 -7.58
CA ALA A 29 -7.56 5.12 -8.61
C ALA A 29 -9.00 4.75 -8.19
N ASP A 30 -9.18 4.04 -7.08
CA ASP A 30 -10.52 3.67 -6.57
C ASP A 30 -11.31 4.92 -6.13
N PRO A 31 -12.48 5.20 -6.73
CA PRO A 31 -13.33 6.32 -6.32
C PRO A 31 -13.87 6.20 -4.88
N TYR A 32 -13.82 5.00 -4.29
CA TYR A 32 -14.25 4.70 -2.92
C TYR A 32 -13.10 4.47 -1.94
N LEU A 33 -11.88 4.86 -2.32
CA LEU A 33 -10.68 4.73 -1.50
C LEU A 33 -10.89 5.30 -0.09
N LEU A 34 -10.57 4.50 0.92
CA LEU A 34 -10.63 4.87 2.32
C LEU A 34 -9.22 4.94 2.93
N PHE A 35 -8.90 6.08 3.55
CA PHE A 35 -7.73 6.21 4.41
C PHE A 35 -8.07 5.93 5.86
N ARG A 36 -7.19 5.20 6.56
CA ARG A 36 -7.25 5.02 8.01
C ARG A 36 -5.87 5.16 8.63
N GLN A 37 -5.79 5.83 9.77
CA GLN A 37 -4.56 5.89 10.53
C GLN A 37 -4.16 4.50 11.05
N ASP A 38 -2.90 4.12 10.84
CA ASP A 38 -2.35 2.87 11.36
C ASP A 38 -1.79 3.10 12.76
N SER A 39 -2.67 3.21 13.76
CA SER A 39 -2.27 3.47 15.15
C SER A 39 -1.32 2.41 15.73
N LYS A 40 -1.35 1.18 15.19
CA LYS A 40 -0.48 0.08 15.62
C LYS A 40 0.97 0.28 15.20
N HIS A 41 1.21 0.95 14.07
CA HIS A 41 2.55 1.15 13.53
C HIS A 41 2.99 2.63 13.52
N SER A 42 2.16 3.54 14.04
CA SER A 42 2.42 4.98 14.03
C SER A 42 3.18 5.53 15.25
N GLU A 43 3.87 4.68 16.01
CA GLU A 43 4.59 5.11 17.22
C GLU A 43 5.84 5.96 16.93
N GLN A 44 6.53 5.67 15.82
CA GLN A 44 7.81 6.29 15.45
C GLN A 44 7.69 7.26 14.27
N GLU A 45 6.72 7.02 13.39
CA GLU A 45 6.43 7.84 12.22
C GLU A 45 4.93 7.74 11.91
N GLU A 46 4.35 8.74 11.28
CA GLU A 46 2.95 8.69 10.89
C GLU A 46 2.75 7.68 9.75
N ARG A 47 1.80 6.75 9.92
CA ARG A 47 1.47 5.74 8.92
C ARG A 47 -0.03 5.68 8.69
N GLU A 48 -0.40 5.52 7.43
CA GLU A 48 -1.79 5.39 6.99
C GLU A 48 -1.98 4.10 6.18
N LEU A 49 -3.17 3.53 6.28
CA LEU A 49 -3.65 2.43 5.45
C LEU A 49 -4.56 3.00 4.37
N ALA A 50 -4.26 2.67 3.13
CA ALA A 50 -5.13 2.86 1.97
C ALA A 50 -5.92 1.57 1.72
N ILE A 51 -7.25 1.62 1.84
CA ILE A 51 -8.14 0.47 1.67
C ILE A 51 -9.09 0.77 0.51
N GLY A 52 -9.04 -0.07 -0.53
CA GLY A 52 -9.87 0.06 -1.72
C GLY A 52 -9.67 -1.12 -2.67
N GLU A 53 -10.27 -1.02 -3.86
CA GLU A 53 -10.14 -1.97 -4.95
C GLU A 53 -8.92 -1.64 -5.83
N ALA A 54 -8.09 -2.64 -6.13
CA ALA A 54 -6.98 -2.50 -7.06
C ALA A 54 -7.45 -2.89 -8.47
N GLU A 55 -6.97 -2.23 -9.52
CA GLU A 55 -7.47 -2.40 -10.91
C GLU A 55 -7.45 -3.85 -11.43
N ASN A 56 -6.70 -4.75 -10.79
CA ASN A 56 -6.56 -6.15 -11.22
C ASN A 56 -7.26 -7.19 -10.30
N ARG A 57 -8.12 -6.80 -9.35
CA ARG A 57 -8.79 -7.76 -8.44
C ARG A 57 -10.19 -7.39 -7.99
#